data_AF-W1YLZ4-F1
#
_entry.id   AF-W1YLZ4-F1
#
_cell.length_a   1.000
_cell.length_b   1.000
_cell.length_c   1.000
_cell.angle_alpha   90.00
_cell.angle_beta   90.00
_cell.angle_gamma   90.00
#
_symmetry.space_group_name_H-M   'P 1'
#
loop_
_entity.id
_entity.type
_entity.pdbx_description
1 polymer ?
#
loop_
_entity_poly.entity_id
_entity_poly.type
_entity_poly.pdbx_seq_one_letter_code
_entity_poly.pdbx_strand_id
1 'polypeptide(L)'
;DILNRAAPVALLAIGMTLVIATGGIDLSVGAVMAIAGATTAAMTGAGFSLPIVLLSALGTGILAGLWNGILVAILKIQPFVATLILMVAGRGVAAADLARIL
;
A
#
# COMPACT_ATOMS: atom_id res chain seq x y z
N ASP A 1 3.27 -19.48 14.61
CA ASP A 1 3.23 -18.00 14.73
C ASP A 1 4.32 -17.24 14.01
N ILE A 2 5.61 -17.57 14.18
CA ILE A 2 6.72 -16.87 13.49
C ILE A 2 6.56 -16.87 11.97
N LEU A 3 6.17 -18.00 11.38
CA LEU A 3 6.00 -18.12 9.93
C LEU A 3 4.85 -17.24 9.39
N ASN A 4 3.73 -17.18 10.12
CA ASN A 4 2.57 -16.35 9.74
C ASN A 4 2.87 -14.85 9.83
N ARG A 5 3.69 -14.42 10.80
CA ARG A 5 4.11 -13.00 10.91
C ARG A 5 5.24 -12.65 9.94
N ALA A 6 6.07 -13.61 9.56
CA ALA A 6 7.15 -13.44 8.60
C ALA A 6 6.64 -13.42 7.15
N ALA A 7 5.58 -14.17 6.82
CA ALA A 7 5.09 -14.29 5.45
C ALA A 7 4.75 -12.94 4.77
N PRO A 8 4.04 -11.98 5.41
CA PRO A 8 3.77 -10.67 4.81
C PRO A 8 5.06 -9.86 4.57
N VAL A 9 5.99 -9.89 5.52
CA VAL A 9 7.26 -9.15 5.42
C VAL A 9 8.16 -9.76 4.34
N ALA A 10 8.18 -11.08 4.22
CA ALA A 10 8.92 -11.79 3.17
C ALA A 10 8.35 -11.49 1.77
N LEU A 11 7.02 -11.53 1.62
CA LEU A 11 6.35 -11.12 0.38
C LEU A 11 6.66 -9.66 0.01
N LEU A 12 6.60 -8.77 1.00
CA LEU A 12 6.93 -7.36 0.81
C LEU A 12 8.38 -7.18 0.37
N ALA A 13 9.32 -7.87 1.02
CA ALA A 13 10.75 -7.77 0.71
C ALA A 13 11.07 -8.14 -0.75
N ILE A 14 10.36 -9.12 -1.33
CA ILE A 14 10.50 -9.49 -2.74
C ILE A 14 10.11 -8.32 -3.64
N GLY A 15 8.97 -7.67 -3.40
CA GLY A 15 8.55 -6.50 -4.17
C GLY A 15 9.50 -5.32 -4.02
N MET A 16 9.94 -5.07 -2.79
CA MET A 16 10.90 -4.01 -2.45
C MET A 16 12.27 -4.18 -3.10
N THR A 17 12.68 -5.41 -3.37
CA THR A 17 13.94 -5.69 -4.06
C THR A 17 13.99 -5.05 -5.44
N LEU A 18 12.87 -5.05 -6.18
CA LEU A 18 12.78 -4.38 -7.49
C LEU A 18 12.92 -2.87 -7.37
N VAL A 19 12.31 -2.26 -6.35
CA VAL A 19 12.40 -0.81 -6.11
C VAL A 19 13.85 -0.41 -5.79
N ILE A 20 14.52 -1.19 -4.95
CA ILE A 20 15.93 -0.93 -4.60
C ILE A 20 16.86 -1.17 -5.79
N ALA A 21 16.60 -2.21 -6.60
CA ALA A 21 17.35 -2.47 -7.82
C ALA A 21 17.27 -1.31 -8.83
N THR A 22 16.15 -0.58 -8.85
CA THR A 22 16.00 0.66 -9.65
C THR A 22 16.63 1.90 -9.02
N GLY A 23 17.39 1.76 -7.91
CA GLY A 23 18.06 2.86 -7.21
C GLY A 23 17.15 3.66 -6.28
N GLY A 24 15.99 3.11 -5.92
CA GLY A 24 14.99 3.77 -5.07
C GLY A 24 14.91 3.22 -3.64
N ILE A 25 14.15 3.92 -2.80
CA ILE A 25 13.74 3.46 -1.46
C ILE A 25 12.23 3.73 -1.36
N ASP A 26 11.44 2.70 -1.07
CA ASP A 26 10.00 2.84 -0.82
C ASP A 26 9.72 2.99 0.67
N LEU A 27 9.34 4.20 1.08
CA LEU A 27 8.85 4.47 2.44
C LEU A 27 7.35 4.25 2.58
N SER A 28 6.61 4.19 1.48
CA SER A 28 5.15 4.22 1.48
C SER A 28 4.51 2.88 1.84
N VAL A 29 5.27 1.78 1.85
CA VAL A 29 4.77 0.41 2.08
C VAL A 29 3.89 0.28 3.31
N GLY A 30 4.27 0.90 4.44
CA GLY A 30 3.46 0.86 5.65
C GLY A 30 2.14 1.62 5.53
N ALA A 31 2.14 2.75 4.82
CA ALA A 31 0.93 3.53 4.56
C ALA A 31 -0.01 2.78 3.59
N VAL A 32 0.54 2.19 2.53
CA VAL A 32 -0.24 1.39 1.56
C VAL A 32 -0.85 0.17 2.24
N MET A 33 -0.10 -0.54 3.08
CA MET A 33 -0.62 -1.65 3.88
C MET A 33 -1.74 -1.21 4.84
N ALA A 34 -1.60 -0.04 5.47
CA ALA A 34 -2.62 0.50 6.36
C ALA A 34 -3.91 0.87 5.62
N ILE A 35 -3.81 1.51 4.45
CA ILE A 35 -4.98 1.84 3.61
C ILE A 35 -5.65 0.54 3.14
N ALA A 36 -4.89 -0.38 2.55
CA ALA A 36 -5.45 -1.65 2.05
C ALA A 36 -6.13 -2.45 3.18
N GLY A 37 -5.51 -2.49 4.36
CA GLY A 37 -6.09 -3.11 5.56
C GLY A 37 -7.37 -2.41 6.03
N ALA A 38 -7.40 -1.09 6.08
CA ALA A 38 -8.59 -0.32 6.48
C ALA A 38 -9.74 -0.50 5.47
N THR A 39 -9.44 -0.40 4.16
CA THR A 39 -10.45 -0.56 3.10
C THR A 39 -11.03 -1.97 3.09
N THR A 40 -10.20 -3.02 3.22
CA THR A 40 -10.69 -4.40 3.31
C THR A 40 -11.51 -4.67 4.57
N ALA A 41 -11.10 -4.11 5.72
CA ALA A 41 -11.86 -4.20 6.95
C ALA A 41 -13.24 -3.52 6.81
N ALA A 42 -13.29 -2.33 6.21
CA ALA A 42 -14.55 -1.62 5.93
C ALA A 42 -15.49 -2.44 5.03
N MET A 43 -14.97 -3.00 3.93
CA MET A 43 -15.79 -3.80 3.00
C MET A 43 -16.27 -5.12 3.63
N THR A 44 -15.44 -5.73 4.48
CA THR A 44 -15.83 -6.92 5.24
C THR A 44 -16.94 -6.57 6.24
N GLY A 45 -16.81 -5.46 6.97
CA GLY A 45 -17.82 -4.97 7.90
C GLY A 45 -19.15 -4.59 7.23
N ALA A 46 -19.09 -4.11 5.98
CA ALA A 46 -20.26 -3.82 5.16
C ALA A 46 -20.91 -5.06 4.53
N GLY A 47 -20.38 -6.27 4.75
CA GLY A 47 -20.98 -7.52 4.29
C GLY A 47 -20.72 -7.87 2.82
N PHE A 48 -19.70 -7.26 2.18
CA PHE A 48 -19.33 -7.62 0.80
C PHE A 48 -18.75 -9.04 0.73
N SER A 49 -18.89 -9.68 -0.44
CA SER A 49 -18.36 -11.02 -0.67
C SER A 49 -16.83 -11.02 -0.73
N LEU A 50 -16.22 -12.16 -0.34
CA LEU A 50 -14.76 -12.33 -0.30
C LEU A 50 -14.04 -11.90 -1.59
N PRO A 51 -14.54 -12.20 -2.81
CA PRO A 51 -13.88 -11.74 -4.04
C PRO A 51 -13.79 -10.21 -4.13
N ILE A 52 -14.83 -9.49 -3.71
CA ILE A 52 -14.88 -8.03 -3.75
C ILE A 52 -13.87 -7.43 -2.76
N VAL A 53 -13.78 -8.00 -1.56
CA VAL A 53 -12.81 -7.59 -0.55
C VAL A 53 -11.38 -7.82 -1.03
N LEU A 54 -11.09 -8.95 -1.68
CA LEU A 54 -9.77 -9.20 -2.26
C LEU A 54 -9.44 -8.22 -3.40
N LEU A 55 -10.42 -7.88 -4.24
CA LEU A 55 -10.25 -6.90 -5.31
C LEU A 55 -9.97 -5.50 -4.77
N SER A 56 -10.52 -5.11 -3.62
CA SER A 56 -10.22 -3.80 -3.02
C SER A 56 -8.80 -3.72 -2.45
N ALA A 57 -8.29 -4.80 -1.84
CA ALA A 57 -6.89 -4.90 -1.44
C ALA A 57 -5.94 -4.78 -2.65
N LEU A 58 -6.22 -5.52 -3.72
CA LEU A 58 -5.41 -5.50 -4.93
C LEU A 58 -5.49 -4.12 -5.62
N GLY A 59 -6.69 -3.54 -5.69
CA GLY A 59 -6.91 -2.21 -6.27
C GLY A 59 -6.12 -1.12 -5.55
N THR A 60 -6.17 -1.08 -4.22
CA THR A 60 -5.39 -0.11 -3.42
C THR A 60 -3.88 -0.27 -3.64
N GLY A 61 -3.36 -1.50 -3.65
CA GLY A 61 -1.95 -1.77 -3.93
C GLY A 61 -1.51 -1.37 -5.34
N ILE A 62 -2.32 -1.68 -6.35
CA ILE A 62 -2.04 -1.32 -7.76
C ILE A 62 -2.03 0.20 -7.93
N LEU A 63 -3.03 0.90 -7.38
CA LEU A 63 -3.12 2.36 -7.48
C LEU A 63 -1.93 3.04 -6.81
N ALA A 64 -1.54 2.58 -5.61
CA ALA A 64 -0.37 3.07 -4.90
C ALA A 64 0.94 2.82 -5.68
N GLY A 65 1.12 1.60 -6.21
CA GLY A 65 2.29 1.25 -7.00
C GLY A 65 2.36 2.05 -8.30
N LEU A 66 1.23 2.25 -8.98
CA LEU A 66 1.15 3.05 -10.19
C LEU A 66 1.46 4.53 -9.91
N TRP A 67 0.96 5.07 -8.80
CA TRP A 67 1.27 6.44 -8.37
C TRP A 67 2.78 6.65 -8.20
N ASN A 68 3.44 5.78 -7.43
CA ASN A 68 4.89 5.83 -7.25
C ASN A 68 5.64 5.62 -8.59
N GLY A 69 5.20 4.65 -9.39
CA GLY A 69 5.80 4.32 -10.68
C GLY A 69 5.72 5.48 -11.68
N ILE A 70 4.58 6.17 -11.77
CA ILE A 70 4.40 7.34 -12.64
C ILE A 70 5.29 8.50 -12.19
N LEU A 71 5.33 8.79 -10.89
CA LEU A 71 6.15 9.88 -10.36
C LEU A 71 7.64 9.68 -10.66
N VAL A 72 8.11 8.43 -10.57
CA VAL A 72 9.51 8.09 -10.80
C VAL A 72 9.81 7.97 -12.31
N ALA A 73 9.04 7.19 -13.05
CA ALA A 73 9.35 6.85 -14.45
C ALA A 73 9.04 7.99 -15.43
N ILE A 74 7.96 8.74 -15.20
CA ILE A 74 7.48 9.78 -16.12
C ILE A 74 7.92 11.17 -15.63
N LEU A 75 7.63 11.50 -14.37
CA LEU A 75 7.91 12.83 -13.81
C LEU A 75 9.35 12.99 -13.32
N LYS A 76 10.17 11.92 -13.37
CA LYS A 76 11.59 11.90 -12.98
C LYS A 76 11.83 12.43 -11.57
N ILE A 77 10.85 12.27 -10.68
CA ILE A 77 11.00 12.59 -9.26
C ILE A 77 11.85 11.50 -8.62
N GLN A 78 12.73 11.87 -7.69
CA GLN A 78 13.50 10.87 -6.95
C GLN A 78 12.55 9.89 -6.20
N PRO A 79 12.81 8.58 -6.23
CA PRO A 79 11.95 7.57 -5.60
C PRO A 79 11.65 7.83 -4.12
N PHE A 80 12.62 8.37 -3.38
CA PHE A 80 12.45 8.74 -1.98
C PHE A 80 11.37 9.82 -1.79
N VAL A 81 11.37 10.84 -2.63
CA VAL A 81 10.39 11.94 -2.56
C VAL A 81 9.01 11.45 -3.00
N ALA A 82 8.94 10.67 -4.08
CA ALA A 82 7.68 10.10 -4.57
C ALA A 82 6.98 9.26 -3.48
N THR A 83 7.74 8.42 -2.80
CA THR A 83 7.21 7.52 -1.76
C THR A 83 6.90 8.26 -0.46
N LEU A 84 7.63 9.34 -0.12
CA LEU A 84 7.25 10.24 0.98
C LEU A 84 5.91 10.95 0.72
N ILE A 85 5.69 11.44 -0.50
CA ILE A 85 4.41 12.07 -0.87
C ILE A 85 3.27 11.09 -0.67
N LEU A 86 3.40 9.87 -1.20
CA LEU A 86 2.38 8.84 -1.04
C LEU A 86 2.20 8.43 0.42
N MET A 87 3.28 8.35 1.22
CA MET A 87 3.21 8.03 2.64
C MET A 87 2.41 9.09 3.43
N VAL A 88 2.66 10.37 3.18
CA VAL A 88 1.97 11.48 3.86
C VAL A 88 0.51 11.52 3.45
N ALA A 89 0.20 11.41 2.16
CA ALA A 89 -1.17 11.34 1.66
C ALA A 89 -1.89 10.11 2.22
N GLY A 90 -1.22 8.95 2.18
CA GLY A 90 -1.75 7.67 2.61
C GLY A 90 -2.07 7.60 4.11
N ARG A 91 -1.26 8.27 4.96
CA ARG A 91 -1.57 8.41 6.39
C ARG A 91 -2.88 9.16 6.63
N GLY A 92 -3.13 10.24 5.89
CA GLY A 92 -4.38 10.99 5.99
C GLY A 92 -5.59 10.16 5.54
N VAL A 93 -5.46 9.43 4.44
CA VAL A 93 -6.52 8.56 3.92
C VAL A 93 -6.80 7.39 4.87
N ALA A 94 -5.76 6.70 5.36
CA ALA A 94 -5.92 5.59 6.30
C ALA A 94 -6.61 6.02 7.61
N ALA A 95 -6.25 7.20 8.13
CA ALA A 95 -6.89 7.75 9.33
C ALA A 95 -8.37 8.10 9.08
N ALA A 96 -8.70 8.64 7.91
CA ALA A 96 -10.07 8.98 7.53
C ALA A 96 -10.95 7.72 7.33
N ASP A 97 -10.42 6.68 6.69
CA ASP A 97 -11.13 5.40 6.54
C ASP A 97 -11.36 4.73 7.88
N LEU A 98 -10.36 4.71 8.77
CA LEU A 98 -10.52 4.15 10.12
C LEU A 98 -11.60 4.89 10.92
N ALA A 99 -11.67 6.22 10.81
CA ALA A 99 -12.69 7.03 11.49
C ALA A 99 -14.13 6.79 10.97
N ARG A 100 -14.30 6.19 9.79
CA ARG A 100 -15.62 5.80 9.25
C ARG A 100 -16.05 4.40 9.68
N ILE A 101 -15.11 3.57 10.11
CA ILE A 101 -15.35 2.18 10.53
C ILE A 101 -15.74 2.10 12.01
N LEU A 102 -15.24 3.05 12.83
CA LEU A 102 -15.58 3.22 14.24
C LEU A 102 -16.90 4.00 14.41
#